data_AF-U1LRB6-F1
#
_entry.id   AF-U1LRB6-F1
#
_cell.length_a   1.000
_cell.length_b   1.000
_cell.length_c   1.000
_cell.angle_alpha   90.00
_cell.angle_beta   90.00
_cell.angle_gamma   90.00
#
_symmetry.space_group_name_H-M   'P 1'
#
loop_
_entity.id
_entity.type
_entity.pdbx_description
1 polymer ?
#
loop_
_entity_poly.entity_id
_entity_poly.type
_entity_poly.pdbx_seq_one_letter_code
_entity_poly.pdbx_strand_id
1 'polypeptide(L)'
;MTITEERPSSATKLSPPERKARRKRILSWVLPAIGVALIAGLFLLTQHLLANGLGQPREALPEEVSANNTTQFGEAGTSYAVQYQVVTLNLSERPIAAADLSMADDAQAVIAPGYGFLDTTMYVGEGGGINGQGYFSEMMSSVAATTERGTVTRIDMQRAPVGWAEFPNAMNAVELGAVAFGWDVDQVDIDAFTTRTAESVRRGEPISWEIGAAGAMGVPVSGAVSCSGEGLCVVSYSVDVSGQSVGD
;
A
#
# COMPACT_ATOMS: atom_id res chain seq x y z
N MET A 1 -2.20 79.76 35.45
CA MET A 1 -3.51 79.13 35.70
C MET A 1 -3.59 77.93 34.77
N THR A 2 -3.15 76.77 35.25
CA THR A 2 -3.10 75.51 34.51
C THR A 2 -4.10 74.58 35.18
N ILE A 3 -5.21 74.30 34.49
CA ILE A 3 -6.25 73.40 34.99
C ILE A 3 -5.83 71.98 34.61
N THR A 4 -5.41 71.22 35.60
CA THR A 4 -5.16 69.78 35.53
C THR A 4 -6.52 69.08 35.50
N GLU A 5 -6.91 68.49 34.37
CA GLU A 5 -8.14 67.69 34.29
C GLU A 5 -7.81 66.24 34.69
N GLU A 6 -8.10 65.91 35.95
CA GLU A 6 -8.13 64.54 36.46
C GLU A 6 -9.14 63.72 35.66
N ARG A 7 -8.67 62.70 34.95
CA ARG A 7 -9.52 61.71 34.28
C ARG A 7 -10.03 60.73 35.34
N PRO A 8 -11.35 60.67 35.64
CA PRO A 8 -11.85 59.71 36.61
C PRO A 8 -11.76 58.29 36.04
N SER A 9 -10.89 57.47 36.63
CA SER A 9 -10.84 56.02 36.49
C SER A 9 -12.09 55.42 37.13
N SER A 10 -13.20 55.42 36.38
CA SER A 10 -14.42 54.71 36.77
C SER A 10 -14.28 53.24 36.40
N ALA A 11 -13.60 52.48 37.27
CA ALA A 11 -13.72 51.03 37.28
C ALA A 11 -15.14 50.68 37.77
N THR A 12 -16.11 50.66 36.86
CA THR A 12 -17.50 50.30 37.12
C THR A 12 -17.53 48.89 37.72
N LYS A 13 -17.77 48.79 39.04
CA LYS A 13 -17.92 47.51 39.73
C LYS A 13 -19.25 46.87 39.31
N LEU A 14 -19.18 45.95 38.35
CA LEU A 14 -20.31 45.14 37.88
C LEU A 14 -21.12 44.57 39.06
N SER A 15 -22.45 44.58 38.95
CA SER A 15 -23.33 43.99 39.96
C SER A 15 -23.19 42.44 39.97
N PRO A 16 -23.51 41.74 41.08
CA PRO A 16 -23.43 40.28 41.16
C PRO A 16 -24.12 39.51 40.01
N PRO A 17 -25.33 39.88 39.54
CA PRO A 17 -25.96 39.20 38.41
C PRO A 17 -25.25 39.45 37.07
N GLU A 18 -24.71 40.65 36.84
CA GLU A 18 -23.95 40.98 35.63
C GLU A 18 -22.62 40.24 35.57
N ARG A 19 -21.95 40.06 36.71
CA ARG A 19 -20.74 39.21 36.79
C ARG A 19 -21.06 37.77 36.43
N LYS A 20 -22.18 37.22 36.92
CA LYS A 20 -22.59 35.84 36.64
C LYS A 20 -22.95 35.65 35.15
N ALA A 21 -23.66 36.60 34.54
CA ALA A 21 -23.98 36.58 33.12
C ALA A 21 -22.73 36.71 32.23
N ARG A 22 -21.81 37.62 32.57
CA ARG A 22 -20.54 37.79 31.86
C ARG A 22 -19.64 36.56 31.99
N ARG A 23 -19.57 35.95 33.17
CA ARG A 23 -18.80 34.71 33.40
C ARG A 23 -19.36 33.54 32.61
N LYS A 24 -20.69 33.39 32.53
CA LYS A 24 -21.36 32.36 31.72
C LYS A 24 -21.09 32.54 30.22
N ARG A 25 -21.12 33.79 29.73
CA ARG A 25 -20.82 34.13 28.33
C ARG A 25 -19.34 33.94 27.97
N ILE A 26 -18.42 34.19 28.91
CA ILE A 26 -16.99 33.91 28.70
C ILE A 26 -16.76 32.39 28.71
N LEU A 27 -17.31 31.67 29.70
CA LEU A 27 -17.14 30.22 29.79
C LEU A 27 -17.71 29.48 28.57
N SER A 28 -18.82 29.98 28.00
CA SER A 28 -19.44 29.38 26.81
C SER A 28 -18.61 29.50 25.54
N TRP A 29 -17.63 30.40 25.50
CA TRP A 29 -16.70 30.57 24.37
C TRP A 29 -15.33 29.96 24.65
N VAL A 30 -14.86 30.07 25.90
CA VAL A 30 -13.54 29.56 26.31
C VAL A 30 -13.49 28.03 26.27
N LEU A 31 -14.53 27.34 26.75
CA LEU A 31 -14.56 25.88 26.74
C LEU A 31 -14.51 25.27 25.33
N PRO A 32 -15.35 25.70 24.36
CA PRO A 32 -15.22 25.20 22.99
C PRO A 32 -13.92 25.63 22.32
N ALA A 33 -13.39 26.83 22.60
CA ALA A 33 -12.09 27.25 22.07
C ALA A 33 -10.94 26.38 22.58
N ILE A 34 -10.96 25.98 23.87
CA ILE A 34 -10.01 25.01 24.43
C ILE A 34 -10.18 23.64 23.76
N GLY A 35 -11.43 23.19 23.55
CA GLY A 35 -11.71 21.93 22.85
C GLY A 35 -11.12 21.93 21.43
N VAL A 36 -11.33 23.00 20.67
CA VAL A 36 -10.76 23.16 19.32
C VAL A 36 -9.23 23.20 19.36
N ALA A 37 -8.64 23.92 20.32
CA ALA A 37 -7.19 23.99 20.48
C ALA A 37 -6.58 22.62 20.84
N LEU A 38 -7.26 21.81 21.67
CA LEU A 38 -6.82 20.45 22.00
C LEU A 38 -6.93 19.51 20.81
N ILE A 39 -8.01 19.57 20.03
CA ILE A 39 -8.17 18.78 18.80
C ILE A 39 -7.10 19.16 17.78
N ALA A 40 -6.88 20.46 17.56
CA ALA A 40 -5.84 20.95 16.66
C ALA A 40 -4.43 20.56 17.15
N GLY A 41 -4.18 20.67 18.45
CA GLY A 41 -2.91 20.24 19.05
C GLY A 41 -2.68 18.74 18.92
N LEU A 42 -3.72 17.91 19.13
CA LEU A 42 -3.66 16.48 18.92
C LEU A 42 -3.38 16.17 17.45
N PHE A 43 -4.10 16.80 16.52
CA PHE A 43 -3.89 16.64 15.09
C PHE A 43 -2.45 16.99 14.69
N LEU A 44 -1.94 18.14 15.12
CA LEU A 44 -0.56 18.55 14.86
C LEU A 44 0.46 17.59 15.46
N LEU A 45 0.23 17.10 16.69
CA LEU A 45 1.08 16.11 17.33
C LEU A 45 1.10 14.80 16.53
N THR A 46 -0.06 14.30 16.08
CA THR A 46 -0.15 13.09 15.26
C THR A 46 0.57 13.28 13.93
N GLN A 47 0.38 14.43 13.26
CA GLN A 47 1.10 14.74 12.03
C GLN A 47 2.62 14.82 12.25
N HIS A 48 3.06 15.39 13.37
CA HIS A 48 4.48 15.50 13.69
C HIS A 48 5.11 14.14 14.05
N LEU A 49 4.36 13.25 14.69
CA LEU A 49 4.79 11.88 14.96
C LEU A 49 4.88 11.06 13.66
N LEU A 50 3.90 11.19 12.76
CA LEU A 50 3.92 10.57 11.44
C LEU A 50 5.06 11.10 10.56
N ALA A 51 5.34 12.41 10.63
CA ALA A 51 6.40 13.04 9.86
C ALA A 51 7.83 12.75 10.39
N ASN A 52 7.98 12.47 11.69
CA ASN A 52 9.29 12.31 12.35
C ASN A 52 9.62 10.87 12.76
N GLY A 53 9.05 9.85 12.09
CA GLY A 53 9.59 8.49 12.15
C GLY A 53 8.75 7.43 12.84
N LEU A 54 7.54 7.74 13.32
CA LEU A 54 6.55 6.68 13.57
C LEU A 54 5.90 6.30 12.23
N GLY A 55 6.51 5.33 11.55
CA GLY A 55 5.98 4.74 10.31
C GLY A 55 6.92 4.80 9.11
N GLN A 56 8.07 5.47 9.20
CA GLN A 56 9.11 5.36 8.18
C GLN A 56 9.92 4.08 8.46
N PRO A 57 10.24 3.27 7.44
CA PRO A 57 11.13 2.13 7.63
C PRO A 57 12.45 2.61 8.21
N ARG A 58 12.94 1.94 9.26
CA ARG A 58 14.32 2.17 9.69
C ARG A 58 15.26 1.66 8.59
N GLU A 59 16.54 2.02 8.66
CA GLU A 59 17.54 1.37 7.81
C GLU A 59 17.51 -0.15 8.04
N ALA A 60 17.33 -0.90 6.95
CA ALA A 60 17.23 -2.35 6.99
C ALA A 60 18.60 -2.98 7.26
N LEU A 61 18.60 -4.06 8.03
CA LEU A 61 19.80 -4.87 8.21
C LEU A 61 19.96 -5.84 7.02
N PRO A 62 21.19 -6.33 6.72
CA PRO A 62 21.43 -7.24 5.60
C PRO A 62 20.61 -8.54 5.63
N GLU A 63 20.27 -9.02 6.82
CA GLU A 63 19.40 -10.20 7.05
C GLU A 63 17.90 -9.91 6.84
N GLU A 64 17.52 -8.65 6.64
CA GLU A 64 16.14 -8.20 6.40
C GLU A 64 15.92 -7.82 4.95
N VAL A 65 16.86 -7.08 4.39
CA VAL A 65 16.91 -6.67 3.00
C VAL A 65 18.35 -6.86 2.53
N SER A 66 18.55 -7.65 1.47
CA SER A 66 19.89 -7.89 0.88
C SER A 66 20.51 -6.61 0.34
N ALA A 67 21.81 -6.68 0.07
CA ALA A 67 22.57 -5.61 -0.58
C ALA A 67 22.03 -5.22 -1.98
N ASN A 68 21.32 -6.12 -2.67
CA ASN A 68 20.65 -5.81 -3.94
C ASN A 68 19.25 -5.20 -3.76
N ASN A 69 18.89 -4.77 -2.54
CA ASN A 69 17.59 -4.19 -2.19
C ASN A 69 16.42 -5.16 -2.36
N THR A 70 16.60 -6.43 -2.02
CA THR A 70 15.53 -7.44 -2.02
C THR A 70 15.19 -7.88 -0.59
N THR A 71 13.91 -7.89 -0.24
CA THR A 71 13.44 -8.37 1.05
C THR A 71 13.74 -9.86 1.22
N GLN A 72 14.34 -10.22 2.34
CA GLN A 72 14.61 -11.59 2.73
C GLN A 72 13.32 -12.29 3.16
N PHE A 73 13.15 -13.55 2.77
CA PHE A 73 11.99 -14.38 3.15
C PHE A 73 12.24 -15.22 4.41
N GLY A 74 13.40 -15.04 5.06
CA GLY A 74 13.68 -15.55 6.40
C GLY A 74 12.91 -14.80 7.50
N GLU A 75 13.08 -15.23 8.75
CA GLU A 75 12.36 -14.68 9.91
C GLU A 75 12.59 -13.16 10.09
N ALA A 76 13.83 -12.70 9.94
CA ALA A 76 14.19 -11.29 10.10
C ALA A 76 13.54 -10.42 9.01
N GLY A 77 13.71 -10.76 7.73
CA GLY A 77 13.11 -10.01 6.61
C GLY A 77 11.59 -10.04 6.60
N THR A 78 10.98 -11.18 6.93
CA THR A 78 9.52 -11.27 7.08
C THR A 78 9.03 -10.37 8.21
N SER A 79 9.70 -10.38 9.36
CA SER A 79 9.33 -9.54 10.50
C SER A 79 9.46 -8.05 10.17
N TYR A 80 10.56 -7.66 9.51
CA TYR A 80 10.78 -6.30 9.03
C TYR A 80 9.69 -5.86 8.04
N ALA A 81 9.42 -6.68 7.02
CA ALA A 81 8.43 -6.40 6.00
C ALA A 81 7.01 -6.27 6.58
N VAL A 82 6.66 -7.10 7.55
CA VAL A 82 5.36 -7.00 8.25
C VAL A 82 5.30 -5.78 9.16
N GLN A 83 6.38 -5.48 9.89
CA GLN A 83 6.43 -4.33 10.81
C GLN A 83 6.32 -3.00 10.05
N TYR A 84 7.00 -2.88 8.92
CA TYR A 84 7.06 -1.64 8.14
C TYR A 84 6.14 -1.64 6.92
N GLN A 85 5.44 -2.75 6.65
CA GLN A 85 4.53 -2.91 5.53
C GLN A 85 5.19 -2.63 4.18
N VAL A 86 6.45 -3.02 4.01
CA VAL A 86 7.20 -2.80 2.75
C VAL A 86 7.83 -4.12 2.30
N VAL A 87 7.69 -4.42 1.02
CA VAL A 87 8.41 -5.50 0.35
C VAL A 87 9.10 -4.94 -0.88
N THR A 88 10.37 -5.26 -1.05
CA THR A 88 11.12 -4.87 -2.23
C THR A 88 11.68 -6.10 -2.92
N LEU A 89 11.53 -6.17 -4.23
CA LEU A 89 11.98 -7.30 -5.05
C LEU A 89 12.85 -6.76 -6.17
N ASN A 90 14.15 -7.04 -6.12
CA ASN A 90 15.03 -6.71 -7.23
C ASN A 90 15.21 -7.92 -8.15
N LEU A 91 14.63 -7.83 -9.34
CA LEU A 91 14.66 -8.84 -10.40
C LEU A 91 15.56 -8.43 -11.58
N SER A 92 16.36 -7.37 -11.44
CA SER A 92 17.27 -6.92 -12.49
C SER A 92 18.39 -7.93 -12.78
N GLU A 93 18.80 -8.69 -11.76
CA GLU A 93 19.82 -9.72 -11.86
C GLU A 93 19.16 -11.09 -11.64
N ARG A 94 19.05 -11.88 -12.72
CA ARG A 94 18.48 -13.24 -12.69
C ARG A 94 19.49 -14.23 -13.27
N PRO A 95 19.55 -15.48 -12.79
CA PRO A 95 18.66 -16.08 -11.77
C PRO A 95 18.98 -15.64 -10.34
N ILE A 96 17.99 -15.69 -9.45
CA ILE A 96 18.14 -15.36 -8.02
C ILE A 96 18.37 -16.67 -7.25
N ALA A 97 19.44 -16.74 -6.43
CA ALA A 97 19.69 -17.92 -5.61
C ALA A 97 18.74 -17.93 -4.39
N ALA A 98 18.28 -19.12 -3.98
CA ALA A 98 17.41 -19.28 -2.80
C ALA A 98 18.08 -18.73 -1.54
N ALA A 99 19.40 -18.96 -1.40
CA ALA A 99 20.19 -18.45 -0.30
C ALA A 99 20.22 -16.91 -0.21
N ASP A 100 20.14 -16.22 -1.36
CA ASP A 100 20.12 -14.75 -1.40
C ASP A 100 18.80 -14.18 -0.85
N LEU A 101 17.75 -15.01 -0.75
CA LEU A 101 16.46 -14.66 -0.12
C LEU A 101 16.26 -15.33 1.24
N SER A 102 17.31 -15.93 1.83
CA SER A 102 17.22 -16.69 3.08
C SER A 102 16.20 -17.84 3.01
N MET A 103 16.06 -18.44 1.82
CA MET A 103 15.16 -19.55 1.57
C MET A 103 15.93 -20.87 1.41
N ALA A 104 15.26 -21.99 1.68
CA ALA A 104 15.77 -23.32 1.35
C ALA A 104 15.67 -23.60 -0.15
N ASP A 105 16.39 -24.62 -0.62
CA ASP A 105 16.51 -24.94 -2.05
C ASP A 105 15.19 -25.28 -2.74
N ASP A 106 14.28 -25.96 -2.03
CA ASP A 106 12.95 -26.36 -2.48
C ASP A 106 11.91 -25.93 -1.44
N ALA A 107 11.49 -24.66 -1.49
CA ALA A 107 10.62 -24.08 -0.49
C ALA A 107 9.66 -23.05 -1.07
N GLN A 108 8.57 -22.81 -0.34
CA GLN A 108 7.72 -21.66 -0.55
C GLN A 108 7.69 -20.85 0.74
N ALA A 109 7.88 -19.54 0.62
CA ALA A 109 7.77 -18.61 1.72
C ALA A 109 6.78 -17.50 1.36
N VAL A 110 6.00 -17.06 2.35
CA VAL A 110 4.93 -16.07 2.16
C VAL A 110 5.09 -14.96 3.18
N ILE A 111 5.10 -13.72 2.71
CA ILE A 111 5.01 -12.51 3.51
C ILE A 111 3.58 -11.97 3.34
N ALA A 112 2.86 -11.89 4.45
CA ALA A 112 1.52 -11.30 4.50
C ALA A 112 1.42 -10.40 5.74
N PRO A 113 0.79 -9.22 5.63
CA PRO A 113 0.73 -8.29 6.74
C PRO A 113 -0.30 -8.78 7.78
N GLY A 114 -0.03 -8.55 9.07
CA GLY A 114 -1.01 -8.84 10.12
C GLY A 114 -2.23 -7.90 10.11
N TYR A 115 -2.07 -6.72 9.52
CA TYR A 115 -3.13 -5.74 9.25
C TYR A 115 -2.73 -4.86 8.05
N GLY A 116 -3.68 -4.30 7.31
CA GLY A 116 -3.40 -3.40 6.19
C GLY A 116 -2.92 -4.12 4.94
N PHE A 117 -1.89 -3.57 4.29
CA PHE A 117 -1.30 -4.07 3.04
C PHE A 117 0.22 -3.90 3.08
N LEU A 118 0.92 -4.56 2.16
CA LEU A 118 2.34 -4.39 1.89
C LEU A 118 2.48 -3.42 0.71
N ASP A 119 3.22 -2.34 0.87
CA ASP A 119 3.70 -1.54 -0.25
C ASP A 119 4.83 -2.31 -0.93
N THR A 120 4.52 -2.91 -2.07
CA THR A 120 5.43 -3.81 -2.77
C THR A 120 5.98 -3.14 -4.00
N THR A 121 7.31 -3.01 -4.08
CA THR A 121 8.01 -2.51 -5.27
C THR A 121 8.86 -3.61 -5.90
N MET A 122 8.66 -3.85 -7.19
CA MET A 122 9.42 -4.77 -8.01
C MET A 122 10.29 -3.99 -9.00
N TYR A 123 11.60 -4.18 -8.93
CA TYR A 123 12.59 -3.59 -9.84
C TYR A 123 13.02 -4.61 -10.88
N VAL A 124 13.13 -4.19 -12.14
CA VAL A 124 13.45 -5.06 -13.28
C VAL A 124 14.64 -4.55 -14.13
N GLY A 125 15.12 -3.32 -13.87
CA GLY A 125 16.27 -2.70 -14.56
C GLY A 125 15.89 -1.68 -15.63
N GLU A 126 16.88 -1.00 -16.24
CA GLU A 126 16.66 -0.04 -17.33
C GLU A 126 15.99 -0.72 -18.53
N GLY A 127 14.89 -0.14 -19.02
CA GLY A 127 14.10 -0.68 -20.14
C GLY A 127 12.87 -1.51 -19.75
N GLY A 128 12.74 -1.92 -18.48
CA GLY A 128 11.53 -2.56 -17.96
C GLY A 128 10.57 -1.56 -17.28
N GLY A 129 9.41 -2.04 -16.82
CA GLY A 129 8.44 -1.27 -16.02
C GLY A 129 7.42 -0.45 -16.83
N ILE A 130 6.51 0.25 -16.12
CA ILE A 130 5.55 1.16 -16.75
C ILE A 130 6.30 2.32 -17.40
N ASN A 131 6.13 2.53 -18.71
CA ASN A 131 6.79 3.60 -19.47
C ASN A 131 8.34 3.61 -19.35
N GLY A 132 8.97 2.44 -19.16
CA GLY A 132 10.43 2.32 -19.07
C GLY A 132 11.04 2.82 -17.74
N GLN A 133 10.24 2.96 -16.68
CA GLN A 133 10.71 3.44 -15.37
C GLN A 133 11.60 2.45 -14.61
N GLY A 134 11.67 1.19 -15.04
CA GLY A 134 12.49 0.13 -14.45
C GLY A 134 11.91 -0.51 -13.19
N TYR A 135 10.69 -0.14 -12.80
CA TYR A 135 9.99 -0.73 -11.66
C TYR A 135 8.46 -0.76 -11.82
N PHE A 136 7.81 -1.52 -10.94
CA PHE A 136 6.37 -1.60 -10.71
C PHE A 136 6.11 -1.55 -9.22
N SER A 137 5.16 -0.73 -8.77
CA SER A 137 4.80 -0.63 -7.35
C SER A 137 3.30 -0.70 -7.19
N GLU A 138 2.83 -1.51 -6.23
CA GLU A 138 1.41 -1.70 -5.95
C GLU A 138 1.22 -2.24 -4.53
N MET A 139 0.02 -2.03 -3.96
CA MET A 139 -0.33 -2.52 -2.63
C MET A 139 -0.75 -3.99 -2.70
N MET A 140 -0.04 -4.86 -1.98
CA MET A 140 -0.27 -6.30 -1.94
C MET A 140 -0.83 -6.75 -0.59
N SER A 141 -1.72 -7.74 -0.62
CA SER A 141 -2.18 -8.49 0.56
C SER A 141 -1.26 -9.67 0.89
N SER A 142 -0.50 -10.16 -0.10
CA SER A 142 0.57 -11.14 0.14
C SER A 142 1.60 -11.11 -0.98
N VAL A 143 2.82 -11.51 -0.63
CA VAL A 143 3.92 -11.79 -1.57
C VAL A 143 4.50 -13.15 -1.20
N ALA A 144 4.54 -14.07 -2.14
CA ALA A 144 5.08 -15.41 -1.99
C ALA A 144 6.24 -15.64 -2.96
N ALA A 145 7.31 -16.24 -2.48
CA ALA A 145 8.41 -16.71 -3.30
C ALA A 145 8.45 -18.23 -3.29
N THR A 146 8.73 -18.83 -4.44
CA THR A 146 8.92 -20.27 -4.61
C THR A 146 10.32 -20.54 -5.14
N THR A 147 11.03 -21.46 -4.50
CA THR A 147 12.35 -21.94 -4.89
C THR A 147 12.30 -23.38 -5.33
N GLU A 148 13.10 -23.71 -6.34
CA GLU A 148 13.38 -25.07 -6.76
C GLU A 148 14.89 -25.22 -7.03
N ARG A 149 15.47 -26.31 -6.57
CA ARG A 149 16.88 -26.67 -6.79
C ARG A 149 17.86 -25.52 -6.49
N GLY A 150 17.58 -24.74 -5.43
CA GLY A 150 18.45 -23.66 -4.98
C GLY A 150 18.27 -22.34 -5.71
N THR A 151 17.25 -22.20 -6.56
CA THR A 151 16.95 -20.98 -7.32
C THR A 151 15.50 -20.56 -7.13
N VAL A 152 15.24 -19.26 -7.08
CA VAL A 152 13.87 -18.74 -7.09
C VAL A 152 13.31 -18.92 -8.49
N THR A 153 12.16 -19.57 -8.60
CA THR A 153 11.49 -19.86 -9.88
C THR A 153 10.27 -18.99 -10.11
N ARG A 154 9.59 -18.59 -9.03
CA ARG A 154 8.32 -17.87 -9.12
C ARG A 154 8.11 -16.93 -7.94
N ILE A 155 7.57 -15.75 -8.24
CA ILE A 155 7.02 -14.83 -7.25
C ILE A 155 5.52 -14.64 -7.51
N ASP A 156 4.68 -14.98 -6.54
CA ASP A 156 3.24 -14.75 -6.58
C ASP A 156 2.89 -13.56 -5.68
N MET A 157 2.10 -12.62 -6.18
CA MET A 157 1.65 -11.46 -5.43
C MET A 157 0.14 -11.37 -5.52
N GLN A 158 -0.53 -11.15 -4.40
CA GLN A 158 -1.97 -10.92 -4.37
C GLN A 158 -2.21 -9.45 -4.07
N ARG A 159 -2.95 -8.74 -4.91
CA ARG A 159 -3.27 -7.34 -4.69
C ARG A 159 -4.11 -7.16 -3.43
N ALA A 160 -3.89 -6.09 -2.69
CA ALA A 160 -4.77 -5.73 -1.59
C ALA A 160 -6.10 -5.17 -2.13
N PRO A 161 -7.26 -5.57 -1.58
CA PRO A 161 -8.51 -4.89 -1.88
C PRO A 161 -8.47 -3.50 -1.24
N VAL A 162 -8.37 -2.45 -2.06
CA VAL A 162 -8.34 -1.05 -1.58
C VAL A 162 -9.67 -0.38 -1.91
N GLY A 163 -10.38 0.10 -0.88
CA GLY A 163 -11.58 0.92 -1.03
C GLY A 163 -12.87 0.14 -1.28
N TRP A 164 -13.85 0.82 -1.86
CA TRP A 164 -15.16 0.28 -2.24
C TRP A 164 -15.15 -0.04 -3.75
N ALA A 165 -15.98 -0.99 -4.19
CA ALA A 165 -16.06 -1.49 -5.57
C ALA A 165 -14.86 -2.34 -6.04
N GLU A 166 -14.69 -3.51 -5.42
CA GLU A 166 -13.58 -4.44 -5.71
C GLU A 166 -13.52 -4.92 -7.16
N PHE A 167 -14.67 -5.20 -7.79
CA PHE A 167 -14.69 -5.64 -9.19
C PHE A 167 -14.20 -4.55 -10.16
N PRO A 168 -14.73 -3.30 -10.15
CA PRO A 168 -14.13 -2.21 -10.94
C PRO A 168 -12.65 -1.96 -10.65
N ASN A 169 -12.22 -2.04 -9.39
CA ASN A 169 -10.80 -1.89 -9.04
C ASN A 169 -9.93 -3.03 -9.61
N ALA A 170 -10.46 -4.26 -9.65
CA ALA A 170 -9.80 -5.40 -10.27
C ALA A 170 -9.67 -5.20 -11.78
N MET A 171 -10.73 -4.76 -12.48
CA MET A 171 -10.69 -4.49 -13.91
C MET A 171 -9.72 -3.34 -14.26
N ASN A 172 -9.71 -2.26 -13.47
CA ASN A 172 -8.72 -1.20 -13.63
C ASN A 172 -7.27 -1.72 -13.42
N ALA A 173 -7.06 -2.67 -12.50
CA ALA A 173 -5.75 -3.32 -12.35
C ALA A 173 -5.37 -4.15 -13.58
N VAL A 174 -6.34 -4.82 -14.22
CA VAL A 174 -6.11 -5.56 -15.46
C VAL A 174 -5.72 -4.61 -16.58
N GLU A 175 -6.41 -3.49 -16.75
CA GLU A 175 -6.07 -2.47 -17.75
C GLU A 175 -4.67 -1.88 -17.50
N LEU A 176 -4.35 -1.54 -16.25
CA LEU A 176 -3.01 -1.10 -15.88
C LEU A 176 -1.95 -2.18 -16.14
N GLY A 177 -2.29 -3.45 -15.88
CA GLY A 177 -1.44 -4.60 -16.19
C GLY A 177 -1.22 -4.80 -17.69
N ALA A 178 -2.24 -4.57 -18.52
CA ALA A 178 -2.10 -4.59 -19.97
C ALA A 178 -1.09 -3.56 -20.46
N VAL A 179 -1.10 -2.34 -19.89
CA VAL A 179 -0.11 -1.30 -20.19
C VAL A 179 1.28 -1.62 -19.61
N ALA A 180 1.34 -2.12 -18.37
CA ALA A 180 2.58 -2.33 -17.64
C ALA A 180 3.36 -3.57 -18.11
N PHE A 181 2.66 -4.68 -18.32
CA PHE A 181 3.23 -5.98 -18.62
C PHE A 181 3.07 -6.36 -20.10
N GLY A 182 2.17 -5.70 -20.83
CA GLY A 182 1.84 -6.02 -22.21
C GLY A 182 0.84 -7.17 -22.34
N TRP A 183 -0.06 -7.36 -21.36
CA TRP A 183 -1.09 -8.39 -21.45
C TRP A 183 -1.99 -8.18 -22.68
N ASP A 184 -2.24 -9.26 -23.40
CA ASP A 184 -3.17 -9.30 -24.53
C ASP A 184 -4.60 -9.38 -23.99
N VAL A 185 -5.12 -8.22 -23.59
CA VAL A 185 -6.47 -8.04 -23.05
C VAL A 185 -7.10 -6.85 -23.75
N ASP A 186 -8.29 -7.05 -24.32
CA ASP A 186 -9.07 -5.98 -24.91
C ASP A 186 -10.38 -5.71 -24.15
N GLN A 187 -11.12 -4.69 -24.60
CA GLN A 187 -12.41 -4.35 -23.99
C GLN A 187 -13.45 -5.46 -24.14
N VAL A 188 -13.38 -6.26 -25.22
CA VAL A 188 -14.32 -7.35 -25.47
C VAL A 188 -14.13 -8.44 -24.41
N ASP A 189 -12.89 -8.76 -24.04
CA ASP A 189 -12.57 -9.70 -22.98
C ASP A 189 -13.07 -9.21 -21.61
N ILE A 190 -12.84 -7.93 -21.29
CA ILE A 190 -13.28 -7.31 -20.04
C ILE A 190 -14.82 -7.32 -19.93
N ASP A 191 -15.53 -6.95 -21.00
CA ASP A 191 -16.99 -6.94 -21.03
C ASP A 191 -17.58 -8.36 -20.90
N ALA A 192 -16.94 -9.34 -21.56
CA ALA A 192 -17.32 -10.75 -21.46
C ALA A 192 -17.10 -11.28 -20.03
N PHE A 193 -15.97 -10.96 -19.39
CA PHE A 193 -15.71 -11.36 -18.01
C PHE A 193 -16.65 -10.65 -17.02
N THR A 194 -16.95 -9.38 -17.24
CA THR A 194 -17.93 -8.61 -16.44
C THR A 194 -19.31 -9.27 -16.47
N THR A 195 -19.77 -9.67 -17.65
CA THR A 195 -21.06 -10.36 -17.82
C THR A 195 -21.07 -11.70 -17.08
N ARG A 196 -20.05 -12.54 -17.28
CA ARG A 196 -19.91 -13.84 -16.58
C ARG A 196 -19.82 -13.70 -15.06
N THR A 197 -19.14 -12.66 -14.58
CA THR A 197 -19.04 -12.37 -13.15
C THR A 197 -20.40 -12.00 -12.57
N ALA A 198 -21.15 -11.12 -13.22
CA ALA A 198 -22.50 -10.75 -12.77
C ALA A 198 -23.45 -11.96 -12.71
N GLU A 199 -23.35 -12.89 -13.66
CA GLU A 199 -24.11 -14.15 -13.64
C GLU A 199 -23.67 -15.11 -12.53
N SER A 200 -22.37 -15.20 -12.25
CA SER A 200 -21.83 -16.09 -11.21
C SER A 200 -22.18 -15.59 -9.81
N VAL A 201 -22.10 -14.28 -9.57
CA VAL A 201 -22.52 -13.64 -8.31
C VAL A 201 -24.02 -13.86 -8.06
N ARG A 202 -24.88 -13.74 -9.09
CA ARG A 202 -26.32 -14.05 -8.94
C ARG A 202 -26.58 -15.50 -8.55
N ARG A 203 -25.68 -16.42 -8.91
CA ARG A 203 -25.76 -17.85 -8.58
C ARG A 203 -25.01 -18.22 -7.30
N GLY A 204 -24.25 -17.28 -6.71
CA GLY A 204 -23.38 -17.56 -5.56
C GLY A 204 -22.17 -18.44 -5.90
N GLU A 205 -21.75 -18.47 -7.17
CA GLU A 205 -20.64 -19.30 -7.64
C GLU A 205 -19.36 -18.46 -7.81
N PRO A 206 -18.18 -18.99 -7.42
CA PRO A 206 -16.91 -18.33 -7.70
C PRO A 206 -16.56 -18.40 -9.18
N ILE A 207 -15.78 -17.43 -9.66
CA ILE A 207 -15.29 -17.39 -11.04
C ILE A 207 -13.86 -16.83 -11.06
N SER A 208 -13.03 -17.35 -11.96
CA SER A 208 -11.70 -16.80 -12.24
C SER A 208 -11.49 -16.53 -13.72
N TRP A 209 -10.60 -15.58 -14.01
CA TRP A 209 -10.08 -15.32 -15.34
C TRP A 209 -8.55 -15.23 -15.27
N GLU A 210 -7.91 -16.18 -15.95
CA GLU A 210 -6.47 -16.21 -16.12
C GLU A 210 -6.07 -15.36 -17.33
N ILE A 211 -5.04 -14.54 -17.13
CA ILE A 211 -4.44 -13.69 -18.15
C ILE A 211 -3.04 -14.24 -18.42
N GLY A 212 -2.77 -14.53 -19.70
CA GLY A 212 -1.50 -15.10 -20.13
C GLY A 212 -0.29 -14.22 -19.76
N ALA A 213 0.87 -14.86 -19.61
CA ALA A 213 2.10 -14.14 -19.30
C ALA A 213 2.51 -13.21 -20.44
N ALA A 214 2.90 -11.99 -20.09
CA ALA A 214 3.52 -11.03 -21.01
C ALA A 214 4.82 -10.47 -20.42
N GLY A 215 5.72 -10.03 -21.29
CA GLY A 215 7.11 -9.69 -20.93
C GLY A 215 7.52 -8.25 -21.19
N ALA A 216 6.60 -7.32 -21.41
CA ALA A 216 6.95 -5.92 -21.72
C ALA A 216 7.75 -5.24 -20.59
N MET A 217 7.61 -5.76 -19.37
CA MET A 217 8.36 -5.32 -18.19
C MET A 217 9.77 -5.92 -18.09
N GLY A 218 10.19 -6.78 -19.02
CA GLY A 218 11.49 -7.48 -18.98
C GLY A 218 11.47 -8.81 -18.20
N VAL A 219 10.37 -9.10 -17.49
CA VAL A 219 10.11 -10.38 -16.83
C VAL A 219 8.72 -10.89 -17.26
N PRO A 220 8.52 -12.20 -17.49
CA PRO A 220 7.19 -12.74 -17.76
C PRO A 220 6.29 -12.60 -16.53
N VAL A 221 5.21 -11.83 -16.67
CA VAL A 221 4.19 -11.66 -15.63
C VAL A 221 2.85 -12.13 -16.17
N SER A 222 2.21 -13.08 -15.53
CA SER A 222 0.80 -13.43 -15.74
C SER A 222 -0.08 -12.81 -14.66
N GLY A 223 -1.38 -12.74 -14.95
CA GLY A 223 -2.39 -12.20 -14.04
C GLY A 223 -3.53 -13.18 -13.85
N ALA A 224 -4.24 -13.09 -12.74
CA ALA A 224 -5.53 -13.73 -12.60
C ALA A 224 -6.48 -12.84 -11.82
N VAL A 225 -7.74 -12.78 -12.25
CA VAL A 225 -8.82 -12.15 -11.47
C VAL A 225 -9.69 -13.26 -10.91
N SER A 226 -9.78 -13.34 -9.59
CA SER A 226 -10.62 -14.31 -8.88
C SER A 226 -11.71 -13.60 -8.11
N CYS A 227 -12.96 -13.94 -8.39
CA CYS A 227 -14.13 -13.42 -7.72
C CYS A 227 -14.85 -14.53 -6.94
N SER A 228 -15.18 -14.25 -5.68
CA SER A 228 -16.03 -15.11 -4.86
C SER A 228 -17.49 -15.04 -5.32
N GLY A 229 -18.30 -16.00 -4.88
CA GLY A 229 -19.76 -15.99 -5.10
C GLY A 229 -20.48 -14.78 -4.46
N GLU A 230 -19.83 -14.08 -3.54
CA GLU A 230 -20.34 -12.86 -2.91
C GLU A 230 -19.98 -11.58 -3.68
N GLY A 231 -19.21 -11.70 -4.77
CA GLY A 231 -18.78 -10.58 -5.61
C GLY A 231 -17.52 -9.86 -5.12
N LEU A 232 -16.83 -10.41 -4.11
CA LEU A 232 -15.50 -9.95 -3.71
C LEU A 232 -14.47 -10.44 -4.72
N CYS A 233 -13.64 -9.56 -5.25
CA CYS A 233 -12.72 -9.86 -6.35
C CYS A 233 -11.31 -9.43 -6.01
N VAL A 234 -10.35 -10.29 -6.33
CA VAL A 234 -8.92 -10.02 -6.12
C VAL A 234 -8.14 -10.30 -7.39
N VAL A 235 -7.12 -9.48 -7.62
CA VAL A 235 -6.14 -9.67 -8.70
C VAL A 235 -4.89 -10.29 -8.10
N SER A 236 -4.38 -11.35 -8.73
CA SER A 236 -3.08 -11.91 -8.42
C SER A 236 -2.15 -11.77 -9.63
N TYR A 237 -0.87 -11.56 -9.34
CA TYR A 237 0.22 -11.51 -10.32
C TYR A 237 1.13 -12.70 -10.06
N SER A 238 1.60 -13.33 -11.13
CA SER A 238 2.59 -14.40 -11.05
C SER A 238 3.75 -14.04 -11.95
N VAL A 239 4.92 -13.86 -11.35
CA VAL A 239 6.16 -13.51 -12.04
C VAL A 239 7.00 -14.77 -12.17
N ASP A 240 7.30 -15.14 -13.41
CA ASP A 240 8.25 -16.21 -13.69
C ASP A 240 9.67 -15.64 -13.70
N VAL A 241 10.47 -16.08 -12.72
CA VAL A 241 11.86 -15.63 -12.55
C VAL A 241 12.88 -16.71 -12.91
N SER A 242 12.41 -17.83 -13.47
CA SER A 242 13.27 -18.95 -13.91
C SER A 242 14.12 -18.63 -15.15
N GLY A 243 13.74 -17.60 -15.93
CA GLY A 243 14.46 -17.16 -17.12
C GLY A 243 15.67 -16.26 -16.83
N GLN A 244 16.71 -16.36 -17.66
CA GLN A 244 17.82 -15.39 -17.67
C GLN A 244 17.31 -14.00 -18.08
N SER A 245 17.96 -12.94 -17.58
CA SER A 245 17.72 -11.57 -18.05
C SER A 245 17.76 -11.54 -19.58
N VAL A 246 16.70 -11.06 -20.23
CA VAL A 246 16.73 -10.76 -21.66
C VAL A 246 17.60 -9.52 -21.84
N GLY A 247 18.90 -9.72 -21.93
CA GLY A 247 19.88 -8.70 -22.26
C GLY A 247 20.38 -8.95 -23.67
N ASP A 248 20.03 -8.03 -24.57
CA ASP A 248 20.80 -7.66 -25.77
C ASP A 248 20.75 -6.13 -25.90
#